data_AF-A0A812GQC2-F1
#
_entry.id   AF-A0A812GQC2-F1
#
_cell.length_a   1.000
_cell.length_b   1.000
_cell.length_c   1.000
_cell.angle_alpha   90.00
_cell.angle_beta   90.00
_cell.angle_gamma   90.00
#
_symmetry.space_group_name_H-M   'P 1'
#
loop_
_entity.id
_entity.type
_entity.pdbx_description
1 polymer ?
#
loop_
_entity_poly.entity_id
_entity_poly.type
_entity_poly.pdbx_seq_one_letter_code
_entity_poly.pdbx_strand_id
1 'polypeptide(L)'
;DGHHCFIVRYRSGEDLGLDMHTDDSDVTMNLCLGLEFAGAGLQFCGMVGATDHRKHCYTYYHKKGTCVIHLGRRRHGADDITSGERLNLILWNHSSTYRASDESENPDYLIEEGPPDAVCVSYTHDRDFGHFKEYPAGKEHFRGRGWCPRRKLEYKGFTPDCDEEVAAPRS
;
A
#
# COMPACT_ATOMS: atom_id res chain seq x y z
N ASP A 1 14.26 4.41 -19.67
CA ASP A 1 13.31 5.04 -18.72
C ASP A 1 11.89 4.92 -19.23
N GLY A 2 10.92 4.88 -18.32
CA GLY A 2 9.49 4.73 -18.64
C GLY A 2 8.61 5.42 -17.61
N HIS A 3 7.37 5.73 -18.00
CA HIS A 3 6.37 6.25 -17.08
C HIS A 3 4.98 5.70 -17.42
N HIS A 4 4.16 5.56 -16.39
CA HIS A 4 2.73 5.27 -16.52
C HIS A 4 1.94 6.37 -15.81
N CYS A 5 0.96 6.94 -16.50
CA CYS A 5 0.23 8.11 -16.04
C CYS A 5 -1.28 7.83 -16.10
N PHE A 6 -1.97 8.09 -15.00
CA PHE A 6 -3.40 7.88 -14.89
C PHE A 6 -4.04 8.85 -13.90
N ILE A 7 -5.36 9.01 -14.00
CA ILE A 7 -6.15 9.82 -13.08
C ILE A 7 -6.91 8.89 -12.14
N VAL A 8 -6.88 9.22 -10.86
CA VAL A 8 -7.72 8.57 -9.85
C VAL A 8 -8.78 9.55 -9.38
N ARG A 9 -9.99 9.05 -9.22
CA ARG A 9 -11.14 9.82 -8.78
C ARG A 9 -11.83 9.09 -7.64
N TYR A 10 -12.05 9.81 -6.55
CA TYR A 10 -12.81 9.31 -5.41
C TYR A 10 -14.11 10.08 -5.28
N ARG A 11 -15.23 9.36 -5.20
CA ARG A 11 -16.58 9.93 -5.17
C ARG A 11 -17.57 8.95 -4.53
N SER A 12 -18.58 9.48 -3.84
CA SER A 12 -19.73 8.69 -3.38
C SER A 12 -20.37 7.89 -4.53
N GLY A 13 -20.54 6.58 -4.33
CA GLY A 13 -21.06 5.65 -5.32
C GLY A 13 -20.00 5.03 -6.24
N GLU A 14 -18.76 5.48 -6.13
CA GLU A 14 -17.56 4.92 -6.76
C GLU A 14 -16.58 4.49 -5.65
N ASP A 15 -15.28 4.46 -5.93
CA ASP A 15 -14.26 4.26 -4.90
C ASP A 15 -14.19 5.47 -3.97
N LEU A 16 -14.08 5.22 -2.66
CA LEU A 16 -13.94 6.28 -1.64
C LEU A 16 -12.48 6.46 -1.21
N GLY A 17 -11.70 5.39 -1.24
CA GLY A 17 -10.31 5.31 -0.83
C GLY A 17 -9.63 4.13 -1.51
N LEU A 18 -8.42 3.81 -1.08
CA LEU A 18 -7.63 2.71 -1.64
C LEU A 18 -6.84 2.02 -0.53
N ASP A 19 -6.95 0.69 -0.47
CA ASP A 19 -6.29 -0.15 0.53
C ASP A 19 -4.77 0.02 0.53
N MET A 20 -4.10 -0.41 1.60
CA MET A 20 -2.64 -0.36 1.71
C MET A 20 -1.96 -1.16 0.58
N HIS A 21 -1.00 -0.52 -0.11
CA HIS A 21 -0.27 -1.09 -1.23
C HIS A 21 1.10 -0.43 -1.39
N THR A 22 1.83 -0.89 -2.41
CA THR A 22 2.96 -0.19 -2.99
C THR A 22 2.71 0.00 -4.47
N ASP A 23 3.33 1.02 -5.05
CA ASP A 23 3.28 1.22 -6.49
C ASP A 23 4.33 0.36 -7.18
N ASP A 24 4.00 -0.17 -8.37
CA ASP A 24 5.03 -0.60 -9.30
C ASP A 24 5.64 0.64 -9.95
N SER A 25 6.51 1.30 -9.20
CA SER A 25 7.27 2.48 -9.62
C SER A 25 8.58 2.55 -8.83
N ASP A 26 9.56 3.26 -9.36
CA ASP A 26 10.74 3.62 -8.58
C ASP A 26 10.42 4.90 -7.78
N VAL A 27 9.75 5.85 -8.44
CA VAL A 27 9.21 7.08 -7.85
C VAL A 27 7.78 7.31 -8.33
N THR A 28 6.87 7.54 -7.38
CA THR A 28 5.51 7.98 -7.64
C THR A 28 5.38 9.48 -7.40
N MET A 29 4.74 10.15 -8.35
CA MET A 29 4.26 11.52 -8.19
C MET A 29 2.73 11.47 -8.11
N ASN A 30 2.16 12.08 -7.06
CA ASN A 30 0.72 12.12 -6.83
C ASN A 30 0.29 13.59 -6.66
N LEU A 31 -0.26 14.14 -7.74
CA LEU A 31 -0.68 15.54 -7.84
C LEU A 31 -2.18 15.66 -7.56
N CYS A 32 -2.54 16.45 -6.55
CA CYS A 32 -3.94 16.78 -6.28
C CYS A 32 -4.42 17.84 -7.28
N LEU A 33 -5.23 17.44 -8.26
CA LEU A 33 -5.79 18.35 -9.27
C LEU A 33 -6.93 19.21 -8.69
N GLY A 34 -7.61 18.73 -7.65
CA GLY A 34 -8.57 19.52 -6.88
C GLY A 34 -9.94 18.87 -6.77
N LEU A 35 -10.98 19.63 -7.17
CA LEU A 35 -12.39 19.51 -6.76
C LEU A 35 -12.61 19.82 -5.27
N GLU A 36 -13.84 19.72 -4.76
CA GLU A 36 -14.15 19.95 -3.35
C GLU A 36 -14.34 18.61 -2.63
N PHE A 37 -13.53 18.36 -1.60
CA PHE A 37 -13.57 17.14 -0.81
C PHE A 37 -13.13 17.36 0.64
N ALA A 38 -13.48 16.42 1.51
CA ALA A 38 -12.98 16.32 2.88
C ALA A 38 -12.53 14.89 3.20
N GLY A 39 -11.65 14.73 4.19
CA GLY A 39 -11.05 13.44 4.53
C GLY A 39 -9.89 13.06 3.59
N ALA A 40 -9.78 11.76 3.29
CA ALA A 40 -8.82 11.20 2.35
C ALA A 40 -7.33 11.43 2.67
N GLY A 41 -6.96 11.19 3.93
CA GLY A 41 -5.56 11.12 4.34
C GLY A 41 -4.79 10.09 3.53
N LEU A 42 -3.63 10.46 3.01
CA LEU A 42 -2.68 9.54 2.41
C LEU A 42 -1.76 9.03 3.52
N GLN A 43 -1.99 7.79 3.92
CA GLN A 43 -1.29 7.13 5.01
C GLN A 43 0.00 6.52 4.46
N PHE A 44 1.15 6.90 5.03
CA PHE A 44 2.45 6.33 4.72
C PHE A 44 2.92 5.44 5.86
N CYS A 45 3.42 4.26 5.49
CA CYS A 45 4.03 3.29 6.38
C CYS A 45 5.53 3.10 6.05
N GLY A 46 6.18 2.09 6.60
CA GLY A 46 7.57 1.77 6.27
C GLY A 46 7.82 1.39 4.81
N MET A 47 9.09 1.14 4.51
CA MET A 47 9.50 0.67 3.18
C MET A 47 9.32 -0.84 3.09
N VAL A 48 8.88 -1.35 1.93
CA VAL A 48 8.88 -2.80 1.69
C VAL A 48 10.29 -3.35 1.86
N GLY A 49 10.43 -4.34 2.75
CA GLY A 49 11.70 -5.00 3.10
C GLY A 49 12.44 -4.38 4.28
N ALA A 50 12.00 -3.23 4.81
CA ALA A 50 12.58 -2.65 6.02
C ALA A 50 11.92 -3.23 7.29
N THR A 51 12.58 -3.09 8.44
CA THR A 51 12.06 -3.56 9.74
C THR A 51 10.78 -2.85 10.15
N ASP A 52 10.54 -1.64 9.64
CA ASP A 52 9.39 -0.78 9.91
C ASP A 52 8.28 -0.91 8.84
N HIS A 53 8.37 -1.86 7.90
CA HIS A 53 7.53 -1.96 6.69
C HIS A 53 6.03 -1.69 6.93
N ARG A 54 5.46 -2.24 8.01
CA ARG A 54 4.03 -2.08 8.37
C ARG A 54 3.81 -1.22 9.61
N LYS A 55 4.71 -0.28 9.86
CA LYS A 55 4.58 0.76 10.88
C LYS A 55 4.19 2.09 10.26
N HIS A 56 3.24 2.77 10.87
CA HIS A 56 2.79 4.07 10.41
C HIS A 56 3.89 5.10 10.65
N CYS A 57 4.17 5.93 9.65
CA CYS A 57 5.21 6.95 9.77
C CYS A 57 4.69 8.36 9.54
N TYR A 58 3.68 8.53 8.67
CA TYR A 58 3.18 9.86 8.34
C TYR A 58 1.78 9.82 7.71
N THR A 59 0.98 10.85 7.96
CA THR A 59 -0.28 11.09 7.24
C THR A 59 -0.16 12.40 6.48
N TYR A 60 -0.30 12.32 5.15
CA TYR A 60 -0.34 13.49 4.30
C TYR A 60 -1.78 13.88 3.95
N TYR A 61 -2.09 15.17 4.10
CA TYR A 61 -3.39 15.73 3.70
C TYR A 61 -3.21 16.52 2.41
N HIS A 62 -3.94 16.12 1.37
CA HIS A 62 -3.82 16.73 0.05
C HIS A 62 -4.20 18.21 0.05
N LYS A 63 -3.40 18.99 -0.67
CA LYS A 63 -3.67 20.39 -1.00
C LYS A 63 -3.80 20.53 -2.51
N LYS A 64 -4.85 21.19 -2.99
CA LYS A 64 -5.07 21.40 -4.42
C LYS A 64 -3.86 22.08 -5.06
N GLY A 65 -3.43 21.59 -6.22
CA GLY A 65 -2.24 22.06 -6.92
C GLY A 65 -0.91 21.60 -6.32
N THR A 66 -0.91 20.76 -5.28
CA THR A 66 0.32 20.22 -4.67
C THR A 66 0.55 18.78 -5.11
N CYS A 67 1.81 18.46 -5.39
CA CYS A 67 2.29 17.12 -5.67
C CYS A 67 3.05 16.57 -4.46
N VAL A 68 2.67 15.39 -4.00
CA VAL A 68 3.51 14.58 -3.10
C VAL A 68 4.30 13.58 -3.95
N ILE A 69 5.59 13.46 -3.64
CA ILE A 69 6.50 12.54 -4.33
C ILE A 69 7.05 11.56 -3.30
N HIS A 70 7.00 10.27 -3.61
CA HIS A 70 7.51 9.21 -2.75
C HIS A 70 8.08 8.05 -3.57
N LEU A 71 8.86 7.20 -2.94
CA LEU A 71 9.34 5.96 -3.54
C LEU A 71 8.15 5.02 -3.80
N GLY A 72 8.15 4.28 -4.90
CA GLY A 72 7.06 3.30 -5.17
C GLY A 72 7.03 2.18 -4.14
N ARG A 73 8.20 1.77 -3.64
CA ARG A 73 8.37 0.82 -2.53
C ARG A 73 7.88 1.32 -1.16
N ARG A 74 7.46 2.58 -1.04
CA ARG A 74 6.86 3.12 0.19
C ARG A 74 5.45 2.56 0.31
N ARG A 75 5.19 1.79 1.36
CA ARG A 75 3.83 1.29 1.62
C ARG A 75 2.93 2.45 1.99
N HIS A 76 1.77 2.54 1.33
CA HIS A 76 0.82 3.61 1.56
C HIS A 76 -0.61 3.21 1.19
N GLY A 77 -1.59 3.98 1.68
CA GLY A 77 -3.00 3.78 1.40
C GLY A 77 -3.75 5.11 1.47
N ALA A 78 -4.89 5.21 0.79
CA ALA A 78 -5.73 6.39 0.83
C ALA A 78 -6.96 6.10 1.69
N ASP A 79 -7.14 6.86 2.76
CA ASP A 79 -8.38 6.84 3.52
C ASP A 79 -9.56 7.26 2.63
N ASP A 80 -10.76 6.89 3.06
CA ASP A 80 -11.98 7.30 2.39
C ASP A 80 -12.18 8.82 2.43
N ILE A 81 -12.70 9.38 1.34
CA ILE A 81 -13.31 10.72 1.39
C ILE A 81 -14.54 10.68 2.30
N THR A 82 -14.73 11.72 3.12
CA THR A 82 -15.94 11.86 3.95
C THR A 82 -17.04 12.65 3.25
N SER A 83 -16.69 13.42 2.23
CA SER A 83 -17.63 14.17 1.38
C SER A 83 -16.96 14.65 0.10
N GLY A 84 -17.76 14.91 -0.93
CA GLY A 84 -17.32 15.58 -2.15
C GLY A 84 -16.71 14.63 -3.19
N GLU A 85 -15.79 15.17 -3.98
CA GLU A 85 -15.08 14.44 -5.05
C GLU A 85 -13.61 14.88 -5.05
N ARG A 86 -12.68 13.92 -5.10
CA ARG A 86 -11.23 14.18 -5.16
C ARG A 86 -10.67 13.66 -6.46
N LEU A 87 -9.91 14.51 -7.16
CA LEU A 87 -9.24 14.16 -8.41
C LEU A 87 -7.73 14.31 -8.29
N ASN A 88 -7.00 13.22 -8.55
CA ASN A 88 -5.54 13.21 -8.51
C ASN A 88 -4.96 12.66 -9.81
N LEU A 89 -3.83 13.22 -10.24
CA LEU A 89 -2.99 12.69 -11.31
C LEU A 89 -1.84 11.90 -10.70
N ILE A 90 -1.69 10.64 -11.09
CA ILE A 90 -0.65 9.74 -10.62
C ILE A 90 0.32 9.46 -11.77
N LEU A 91 1.61 9.65 -11.52
CA LEU A 91 2.69 9.26 -12.43
C LEU A 91 3.61 8.27 -11.71
N TRP A 92 3.66 7.06 -12.22
CA TRP A 92 4.67 6.06 -11.87
C TRP A 92 5.85 6.22 -12.79
N ASN A 93 7.04 6.41 -12.23
CA ASN A 93 8.28 6.64 -12.98
C ASN A 93 9.24 5.48 -12.76
N HIS A 94 9.88 5.05 -13.84
CA HIS A 94 10.87 3.97 -13.86
C HIS A 94 12.19 4.43 -14.47
N SER A 95 13.28 4.19 -13.76
CA SER A 95 14.64 4.36 -14.24
C SER A 95 15.18 3.02 -14.72
N SER A 96 15.54 2.95 -16.01
CA SER A 96 16.20 1.75 -16.54
C SER A 96 17.55 1.50 -15.88
N THR A 97 18.24 2.55 -15.45
CA THR A 97 19.52 2.46 -14.76
C THR A 97 19.36 1.86 -13.36
N TYR A 98 18.38 2.35 -12.58
CA TYR A 98 18.11 1.77 -11.26
C TYR A 98 17.65 0.32 -11.36
N ARG A 99 16.73 0.02 -12.29
CA ARG A 99 16.19 -1.33 -12.46
C ARG A 99 17.19 -2.36 -12.98
N ALA A 100 18.32 -1.93 -13.56
CA ALA A 100 19.43 -2.78 -13.94
C ALA A 100 20.51 -2.90 -12.82
N SER A 101 20.28 -2.29 -11.66
CA SER A 101 21.19 -2.36 -10.52
C SER A 101 20.86 -3.53 -9.60
N ASP A 102 21.88 -4.03 -8.91
CA ASP A 102 21.74 -5.10 -7.92
C ASP A 102 20.75 -4.72 -6.80
N GLU A 103 20.71 -3.45 -6.40
CA GLU A 103 19.77 -2.95 -5.39
C GLU A 103 18.29 -3.16 -5.78
N SER A 104 17.96 -3.01 -7.06
CA SER A 104 16.61 -3.24 -7.56
C SER A 104 16.31 -4.72 -7.80
N GLU A 105 17.30 -5.51 -8.26
CA GLU A 105 17.11 -6.93 -8.57
C GLU A 105 17.06 -7.79 -7.30
N ASN A 106 17.90 -7.45 -6.32
CA ASN A 106 18.10 -8.19 -5.08
C ASN A 106 17.89 -7.28 -3.87
N PRO A 107 16.67 -6.72 -3.67
CA PRO A 107 16.41 -5.86 -2.52
C PRO A 107 16.53 -6.68 -1.22
N ASP A 108 17.22 -6.12 -0.23
CA ASP A 108 17.25 -6.68 1.12
C ASP A 108 15.83 -6.72 1.71
N TYR A 109 15.50 -7.86 2.29
CA TYR A 109 14.28 -8.04 3.09
C TYR A 109 14.66 -8.43 4.51
N LEU A 110 14.38 -7.53 5.43
CA LEU A 110 14.57 -7.72 6.86
C LEU A 110 13.29 -8.25 7.50
N ILE A 111 13.46 -8.90 8.65
CA ILE A 111 12.34 -9.31 9.50
C ILE A 111 11.74 -8.04 10.12
N GLU A 112 10.41 -7.91 10.07
CA GLU A 112 9.70 -6.81 10.71
C GLU A 112 9.91 -6.83 12.24
N GLU A 113 10.05 -5.66 12.84
CA GLU A 113 10.39 -5.54 14.28
C GLU A 113 9.31 -6.08 15.22
N GLY A 114 8.07 -6.18 14.74
CA GLY A 114 6.92 -6.63 15.51
C GLY A 114 5.62 -6.57 14.70
N PRO A 115 4.46 -6.74 15.36
CA PRO A 115 3.15 -6.68 14.71
C PRO A 115 2.92 -5.35 13.98
N PRO A 116 2.15 -5.35 12.87
CA PRO A 116 1.83 -4.14 12.12
C PRO A 116 0.98 -3.17 12.93
N ASP A 117 1.01 -1.89 12.55
CA ASP A 117 -0.01 -0.94 12.98
C ASP A 117 -1.27 -1.15 12.15
N ALA A 118 -2.45 -1.08 12.78
CA ALA A 118 -3.71 -1.42 12.10
C ALA A 118 -3.98 -0.57 10.84
N VAL A 119 -3.52 0.69 10.78
CA VAL A 119 -3.66 1.51 9.56
C VAL A 119 -2.85 0.96 8.39
N CYS A 120 -1.74 0.26 8.67
CA CYS A 120 -0.79 -0.25 7.69
C CYS A 120 -1.13 -1.64 7.16
N VAL A 121 -2.20 -2.30 7.63
CA VAL A 121 -2.60 -3.61 7.10
C VAL A 121 -3.50 -3.50 5.85
N SER A 122 -3.36 -4.48 4.96
CA SER A 122 -4.09 -4.62 3.70
C SER A 122 -4.79 -5.98 3.65
N TYR A 123 -6.07 -5.99 3.28
CA TYR A 123 -6.84 -7.23 3.20
C TYR A 123 -6.45 -8.09 1.98
N THR A 124 -5.80 -7.50 0.98
CA THR A 124 -5.30 -8.22 -0.20
C THR A 124 -3.85 -8.66 -0.08
N HIS A 125 -3.02 -7.92 0.67
CA HIS A 125 -1.57 -8.16 0.71
C HIS A 125 -1.09 -8.84 1.99
N ASP A 126 -1.79 -8.70 3.11
CA ASP A 126 -1.33 -9.27 4.38
C ASP A 126 -2.02 -10.59 4.73
N ARG A 127 -1.22 -11.52 5.23
CA ARG A 127 -1.64 -12.85 5.65
C ARG A 127 -2.28 -12.86 7.03
N ASP A 128 -2.07 -11.83 7.83
CA ASP A 128 -2.54 -11.65 9.21
C ASP A 128 -3.52 -10.49 9.36
N PHE A 129 -4.11 -10.00 8.27
CA PHE A 129 -5.01 -8.85 8.26
C PHE A 129 -6.17 -9.01 9.26
N GLY A 130 -6.77 -10.20 9.31
CA GLY A 130 -7.92 -10.53 10.16
C GLY A 130 -7.67 -10.43 11.66
N HIS A 131 -6.42 -10.40 12.10
CA HIS A 131 -6.04 -10.16 13.50
C HIS A 131 -6.09 -8.68 13.90
N PHE A 132 -6.05 -7.76 12.92
CA PHE A 132 -5.98 -6.32 13.16
C PHE A 132 -7.22 -5.57 12.69
N LYS A 133 -7.91 -6.07 11.66
CA LYS A 133 -9.10 -5.45 11.08
C LYS A 133 -10.11 -6.50 10.61
N GLU A 134 -11.36 -6.09 10.58
CA GLU A 134 -12.42 -6.86 9.93
C GLU A 134 -12.30 -6.75 8.41
N TYR A 135 -12.55 -7.86 7.71
CA TYR A 135 -12.61 -7.86 6.26
C TYR A 135 -13.80 -7.02 5.80
N PRO A 136 -13.62 -6.13 4.80
CA PRO A 136 -14.75 -5.46 4.19
C PRO A 136 -15.71 -6.48 3.60
N ALA A 137 -17.01 -6.20 3.67
CA ALA A 137 -18.05 -7.11 3.19
C ALA A 137 -17.79 -7.58 1.75
N GLY A 138 -17.76 -8.89 1.54
CA GLY A 138 -17.51 -9.51 0.22
C GLY A 138 -16.02 -9.65 -0.14
N LYS A 139 -15.11 -9.19 0.72
CA LYS A 139 -13.65 -9.31 0.53
C LYS A 139 -13.03 -10.46 1.34
N GLU A 140 -13.84 -11.28 1.99
CA GLU A 140 -13.38 -12.41 2.83
C GLU A 140 -12.63 -13.48 2.02
N HIS A 141 -12.84 -13.53 0.70
CA HIS A 141 -12.12 -14.44 -0.19
C HIS A 141 -10.62 -14.15 -0.31
N PHE A 142 -10.15 -12.97 0.14
CA PHE A 142 -8.72 -12.65 0.23
C PHE A 142 -8.05 -13.22 1.50
N ARG A 143 -8.84 -13.75 2.45
CA ARG A 143 -8.33 -14.21 3.74
C ARG A 143 -7.15 -15.17 3.60
N GLY A 144 -6.02 -14.78 4.21
CA GLY A 144 -4.77 -15.55 4.20
C GLY A 144 -4.08 -15.71 2.84
N ARG A 145 -4.56 -15.05 1.78
CA ARG A 145 -3.96 -15.10 0.42
C ARG A 145 -2.92 -14.02 0.16
N GLY A 146 -2.67 -13.16 1.14
CA GLY A 146 -1.62 -12.15 1.08
C GLY A 146 -0.23 -12.75 0.89
N TRP A 147 0.72 -11.90 0.49
CA TRP A 147 2.13 -12.27 0.36
C TRP A 147 2.98 -11.77 1.53
N CYS A 148 2.48 -10.82 2.33
CA CYS A 148 3.16 -10.16 3.42
C CYS A 148 2.67 -10.68 4.79
N PRO A 149 3.56 -10.85 5.79
CA PRO A 149 5.00 -10.90 5.65
C PRO A 149 5.44 -12.13 4.85
N ARG A 150 6.60 -12.02 4.19
CA ARG A 150 7.18 -13.12 3.39
C ARG A 150 7.52 -14.29 4.31
N ARG A 151 7.36 -15.51 3.80
CA ARG A 151 7.72 -16.73 4.55
C ARG A 151 9.18 -16.70 4.97
N LYS A 152 9.45 -17.11 6.22
CA LYS A 152 10.75 -17.07 6.91
C LYS A 152 11.24 -15.67 7.27
N LEU A 153 10.43 -14.64 7.00
CA LEU A 153 10.71 -13.24 7.31
C LEU A 153 9.59 -12.63 8.17
N GLU A 154 8.80 -13.48 8.81
CA GLU A 154 7.72 -13.05 9.70
C GLU A 154 8.26 -12.54 11.05
N TYR A 155 7.59 -11.54 11.61
CA TYR A 155 7.91 -11.03 12.94
C TYR A 155 7.64 -12.10 14.01
N LYS A 156 8.32 -11.96 15.16
CA LYS A 156 8.16 -12.90 16.27
C LYS A 156 6.70 -12.96 16.76
N GLY A 157 6.11 -14.14 16.74
CA GLY A 157 4.72 -14.36 17.17
C GLY A 157 3.68 -14.15 16.06
N PHE A 158 4.11 -13.95 14.81
CA PHE A 158 3.22 -13.92 13.65
C PHE A 158 2.32 -15.16 13.60
N THR A 159 1.03 -14.93 13.34
CA THR A 159 0.04 -15.97 13.10
C THR A 159 -0.77 -15.57 11.86
N PRO A 160 -0.84 -16.40 10.80
CA PRO A 160 -1.66 -16.09 9.64
C PRO A 160 -3.16 -16.22 9.96
N ASP A 161 -4.01 -15.65 9.10
CA ASP A 161 -5.46 -15.70 9.20
C ASP A 161 -6.04 -17.08 8.87
N CYS A 162 -5.27 -17.93 8.18
CA CYS A 162 -5.62 -19.32 7.90
C CYS A 162 -4.37 -20.22 7.93
N ASP A 163 -4.61 -21.50 8.19
CA ASP A 163 -3.57 -22.52 8.21
C ASP A 163 -2.94 -22.72 6.82
N GLU A 164 -1.66 -23.08 6.83
CA GLU A 164 -0.75 -23.01 5.68
C GLU A 164 -1.14 -23.88 4.48
N GLU A 165 -1.97 -24.90 4.66
CA GLU A 165 -2.41 -25.82 3.59
C GLU A 165 -3.45 -25.22 2.64
N VAL A 166 -4.19 -24.18 3.07
CA VAL A 166 -5.29 -23.60 2.28
C VAL A 166 -4.81 -22.49 1.32
N ALA A 167 -3.62 -21.94 1.58
CA ALA A 167 -3.10 -20.75 0.91
C ALA A 167 -2.16 -21.04 -0.29
N ALA A 168 -2.01 -22.28 -0.73
CA ALA A 168 -1.19 -22.60 -1.89
C ALA A 168 -1.71 -21.85 -3.15
N PRO A 169 -0.85 -21.14 -3.89
CA PRO A 169 -1.27 -20.54 -5.15
C PRO A 169 -1.66 -21.67 -6.11
N ARG A 170 -2.82 -21.55 -6.76
CA ARG A 170 -3.03 -22.33 -7.98
C ARG A 170 -1.99 -21.85 -8.99
N SER A 171 -1.22 -22.81 -9.50
CA SER A 171 -0.20 -22.67 -10.54
C SER A 171 -0.60 -21.74 -11.68
#